data_AF-A0A7J7DN42-F1
#
_entry.id   AF-A0A7J7DN42-F1
#
_cell.length_a   1.000
_cell.length_b   1.000
_cell.length_c   1.000
_cell.angle_alpha   90.00
_cell.angle_beta   90.00
_cell.angle_gamma   90.00
#
_symmetry.space_group_name_H-M   'P 1'
#
loop_
_entity.id
_entity.type
_entity.pdbx_description
1 polymer ?
#
loop_
_entity_poly.entity_id
_entity_poly.type
_entity_poly.pdbx_seq_one_letter_code
_entity_poly.pdbx_strand_id
1 'polypeptide(L)'
;MKKGDLFLNENVDIDQDDVYHTSSGDEKKWIMEYHQSRPGLRFLQQRIDDFISAHRGTTGTGRLCMDHTFFVQVCIFRLLYMVADLQLLLNFSLTQLYITQERKEREAQAAEGGWTVVVHYKGRKKTTDSESGITVGSVAQAAVEEKMTKKKKKKMEVVGFDFYRFKKREDRRNEIWTLQSKFEQRIKSGHSRCELPAARKFRPY
;
A
#
# COMPACT_ATOMS: atom_id res chain seq x y z
N MET A 1 -28.50 -10.60 56.82
CA MET A 1 -28.23 -9.73 55.66
C MET A 1 -27.18 -10.43 54.80
N LYS A 2 -27.45 -10.69 53.52
CA LYS A 2 -26.54 -11.40 52.60
C LYS A 2 -26.23 -10.51 51.41
N LYS A 3 -25.00 -10.67 50.92
CA LYS A 3 -24.37 -10.15 49.68
C LYS A 3 -24.08 -8.64 49.75
N GLY A 4 -22.86 -8.17 49.52
CA GLY A 4 -21.78 -8.75 48.72
C GLY A 4 -21.52 -7.74 47.60
N ASP A 5 -20.90 -6.62 47.96
CA ASP A 5 -20.68 -5.52 47.04
C ASP A 5 -19.46 -5.80 46.18
N LEU A 6 -19.77 -6.09 44.91
CA LEU A 6 -18.88 -6.01 43.78
C LEU A 6 -18.30 -4.59 43.71
N PHE A 7 -17.00 -4.45 43.93
CA PHE A 7 -16.26 -3.35 43.31
C PHE A 7 -15.98 -3.75 41.85
N LEU A 8 -16.75 -3.16 40.95
CA LEU A 8 -16.53 -3.27 39.51
C LEU A 8 -15.22 -2.54 39.16
N ASN A 9 -14.35 -3.25 38.44
CA ASN A 9 -13.25 -2.67 37.70
C ASN A 9 -13.80 -1.61 36.74
N GLU A 10 -13.37 -0.36 36.91
CA GLU A 10 -13.48 0.66 35.88
C GLU A 10 -12.56 0.26 34.73
N ASN A 11 -13.11 -0.47 33.75
CA ASN A 11 -12.56 -0.45 32.40
C ASN A 11 -12.88 0.94 31.85
N VAL A 12 -11.88 1.81 31.86
CA VAL A 12 -11.90 3.03 31.06
C VAL A 12 -11.86 2.57 29.61
N ASP A 13 -13.03 2.51 28.98
CA ASP A 13 -13.16 2.38 27.54
C ASP A 13 -12.52 3.63 26.93
N ILE A 14 -11.29 3.47 26.42
CA ILE A 14 -10.62 4.49 25.62
C ILE A 14 -11.35 4.49 24.28
N ASP A 15 -12.30 5.43 24.12
CA ASP A 15 -12.95 5.73 22.86
C ASP A 15 -11.87 5.99 21.79
N GLN A 16 -11.71 5.06 20.86
CA GLN A 16 -10.80 5.17 19.71
C GLN A 16 -11.37 6.08 18.60
N ASP A 17 -12.18 7.08 18.97
CA ASP A 17 -12.85 8.00 18.03
C ASP A 17 -11.97 9.20 17.63
N ASP A 18 -10.74 9.31 18.15
CA ASP A 18 -9.78 10.35 17.76
C ASP A 18 -8.90 9.97 16.55
N VAL A 19 -9.28 8.94 15.79
CA VAL A 19 -8.66 8.69 14.48
C VAL A 19 -9.25 9.68 13.48
N TYR A 20 -8.55 10.79 13.26
CA TYR A 20 -8.83 11.75 12.19
C TYR A 20 -9.10 11.01 10.87
N HIS A 21 -10.36 10.95 10.45
CA HIS A 21 -10.72 10.50 9.12
C HIS A 21 -10.27 11.56 8.10
N THR A 22 -9.03 11.47 7.63
CA THR A 22 -8.57 12.29 6.50
C THR A 22 -9.36 11.85 5.27
N SER A 23 -10.28 12.70 4.82
CA SER A 23 -11.04 12.46 3.60
C SER A 23 -10.06 12.37 2.43
N SER A 24 -10.13 11.30 1.63
CA SER A 24 -9.31 11.14 0.42
C SER A 24 -9.44 12.31 -0.58
N GLY A 25 -10.47 13.15 -0.42
CA GLY A 25 -10.61 14.42 -1.15
C GLY A 25 -9.68 15.52 -0.67
N ASP A 26 -9.45 15.62 0.65
CA ASP A 26 -8.51 16.58 1.24
C ASP A 26 -7.07 16.24 0.86
N GLU A 27 -6.81 14.96 0.56
CA GLU A 27 -5.50 14.50 0.17
C GLU A 27 -4.98 15.17 -1.12
N LYS A 28 -5.86 15.24 -2.12
CA LYS A 28 -5.53 15.85 -3.40
C LYS A 28 -5.38 17.36 -3.29
N LYS A 29 -6.12 17.98 -2.37
CA LYS A 29 -6.05 19.42 -2.11
C LYS A 29 -4.71 19.82 -1.50
N TRP A 30 -4.22 19.10 -0.48
CA TRP A 30 -2.91 19.40 0.10
C TRP A 30 -1.76 19.10 -0.85
N ILE A 31 -1.86 18.04 -1.66
CA ILE A 31 -0.83 17.73 -2.67
C ILE A 31 -0.72 18.89 -3.68
N MET A 32 -1.86 19.42 -4.15
CA MET A 32 -1.89 20.55 -5.08
C MET A 32 -1.32 21.83 -4.45
N GLU A 33 -1.72 22.16 -3.23
CA GLU A 33 -1.21 23.32 -2.48
C GLU A 33 0.29 23.20 -2.17
N TYR A 34 0.76 21.98 -1.87
CA TYR A 34 2.16 21.68 -1.64
C TYR A 34 3.01 21.89 -2.90
N HIS A 35 2.51 21.49 -4.08
CA HIS A 35 3.22 21.73 -5.33
C HIS A 35 3.22 23.21 -5.74
N GLN A 36 2.16 23.96 -5.42
CA GLN A 36 2.05 25.40 -5.70
C GLN A 36 2.92 26.27 -4.78
N SER A 37 3.09 25.87 -3.52
CA SER A 37 3.90 26.59 -2.53
C SER A 37 5.41 26.34 -2.68
N ARG A 38 5.84 25.50 -3.63
CA ARG A 38 7.26 25.22 -3.84
C ARG A 38 8.00 26.48 -4.29
N PRO A 39 8.99 26.96 -3.50
CA PRO A 39 9.94 27.94 -4.01
C PRO A 39 10.66 27.27 -5.19
N GLY A 40 10.67 27.93 -6.35
CA GLY A 40 11.30 27.39 -7.55
C GLY A 40 12.77 27.06 -7.30
N LEU A 41 13.33 26.13 -8.09
CA LEU A 41 14.72 25.67 -8.00
C LEU A 41 15.74 26.82 -7.88
N ARG A 42 15.46 27.94 -8.55
CA ARG A 42 16.25 29.18 -8.50
C ARG A 42 16.38 29.77 -7.09
N PHE A 43 15.32 29.73 -6.30
CA PHE A 43 15.31 30.26 -4.94
C PHE A 43 16.15 29.40 -3.98
N LEU A 44 16.11 28.08 -4.16
CA LEU A 44 16.94 27.17 -3.37
C LEU A 44 18.43 27.36 -3.69
N GLN A 45 18.77 27.49 -4.98
CA GLN A 45 20.15 27.75 -5.41
C GLN A 45 20.67 29.07 -4.83
N GLN A 46 19.86 30.13 -4.90
CA GLN A 46 20.23 31.43 -4.33
C GLN A 46 20.47 31.35 -2.82
N ARG A 47 19.64 30.61 -2.07
CA ARG A 47 19.87 30.38 -0.63
C ARG A 47 21.15 29.63 -0.33
N ILE A 48 21.51 28.65 -1.18
CA ILE A 48 22.75 27.90 -1.06
C ILE A 48 23.94 28.83 -1.33
N ASP A 49 23.87 29.63 -2.39
CA ASP A 49 24.94 30.56 -2.77
C ASP A 49 25.15 31.65 -1.70
N ASP A 50 24.07 32.19 -1.12
CA ASP A 50 24.11 33.14 -0.01
C ASP A 50 24.73 32.53 1.25
N PHE A 51 24.33 31.30 1.61
CA PHE A 51 24.87 30.56 2.75
C PHE A 51 26.37 30.29 2.58
N ILE A 52 26.74 29.80 1.40
CA ILE A 52 28.12 29.52 1.03
C ILE A 52 28.95 30.81 1.08
N SER A 53 28.42 31.93 0.58
CA SER A 53 29.12 33.22 0.59
C SER A 53 29.31 33.77 2.01
N ALA A 54 28.30 33.66 2.86
CA ALA A 54 28.37 34.07 4.26
C ALA A 54 29.37 33.24 5.08
N HIS A 55 29.55 31.96 4.77
CA HIS A 55 30.47 31.06 5.47
C HIS A 55 31.87 30.94 4.84
N ARG A 56 32.05 31.32 3.57
CA ARG A 56 33.39 31.34 2.94
C ARG A 56 34.26 32.52 3.39
N GLY A 57 33.66 33.62 3.87
CA GLY A 57 34.38 34.82 4.29
C GLY A 57 35.19 34.67 5.60
N THR A 58 34.95 33.64 6.39
CA THR A 58 35.59 33.46 7.71
C THR A 58 36.81 32.55 7.70
N THR A 59 37.09 31.84 6.60
CA THR A 59 38.19 30.86 6.52
C THR A 59 39.38 31.31 5.66
N GLY A 60 39.52 32.63 5.44
CA GLY A 60 40.31 33.17 4.33
C GLY A 60 41.45 34.14 4.64
N THR A 61 42.05 34.16 5.83
CA THR A 61 43.28 34.95 6.08
C THR A 61 44.18 34.27 7.11
N GLY A 62 45.01 33.34 6.64
CA GLY A 62 46.01 32.69 7.49
C GLY A 62 47.14 32.13 6.64
N ARG A 63 48.03 33.01 6.16
CA ARG A 63 49.32 32.60 5.60
C ARG A 63 50.20 32.21 6.80
N LEU A 64 50.03 30.97 7.29
CA LEU A 64 50.83 30.42 8.38
C LEU A 64 52.13 29.88 7.80
N CYS A 65 53.25 30.31 8.35
CA CYS A 65 54.49 29.56 8.32
C CYS A 65 54.19 28.13 8.78
N MET A 66 54.27 27.16 7.87
CA MET A 66 53.91 25.77 8.19
C MET A 66 55.09 25.16 8.94
N ASP A 67 54.94 25.04 10.26
CA ASP A 67 55.83 24.23 11.09
C ASP A 67 55.92 22.81 10.50
N HIS A 68 57.11 22.20 10.50
CA HIS A 68 57.36 20.86 9.94
C HIS A 68 56.39 19.79 10.47
N THR A 69 55.88 19.99 11.69
CA THR A 69 54.84 19.17 12.31
C THR A 69 53.54 19.17 11.50
N PHE A 70 53.11 20.29 10.94
CA PHE A 70 51.92 20.37 10.09
C PHE A 70 52.11 19.67 8.74
N PHE A 71 53.29 19.78 8.13
CA PHE A 71 53.58 19.09 6.87
C PHE A 71 53.55 17.57 7.05
N VAL A 72 54.19 17.07 8.11
CA VAL A 72 54.15 15.64 8.47
C VAL A 72 52.72 15.19 8.77
N GLN A 73 51.93 16.01 9.48
CA GLN A 73 50.55 15.67 9.81
C GLN A 73 49.66 15.60 8.56
N VAL A 74 49.76 16.57 7.65
CA VAL A 74 49.02 16.55 6.37
C VAL A 74 49.45 15.36 5.50
N CYS A 75 50.74 15.01 5.48
CA CYS A 75 51.23 13.81 4.80
C CYS A 75 50.66 12.52 5.41
N ILE A 76 50.64 12.41 6.74
CA ILE A 76 50.07 11.25 7.43
C ILE A 76 48.56 11.16 7.16
N PHE A 77 47.81 12.26 7.26
CA PHE A 77 46.37 12.27 6.94
C PHE A 77 46.11 11.85 5.49
N ARG A 78 46.92 12.30 4.53
CA ARG A 78 46.79 11.91 3.12
C ARG A 78 47.11 10.44 2.90
N LEU A 79 48.11 9.91 3.58
CA LEU A 79 48.45 8.47 3.55
C LEU A 79 47.35 7.63 4.22
N LEU A 80 46.81 8.06 5.36
CA LEU A 80 45.72 7.38 6.05
C LEU A 80 44.45 7.34 5.21
N TYR A 81 44.12 8.41 4.50
CA TYR A 81 42.96 8.45 3.61
C TYR A 81 43.14 7.50 2.40
N MET A 82 44.33 7.49 1.79
CA MET A 82 44.68 6.53 0.74
C MET A 82 44.58 5.07 1.20
N VAL A 83 45.01 4.77 2.43
CA VAL A 83 44.91 3.42 3.01
C VAL A 83 43.46 3.05 3.32
N ALA A 84 42.65 4.00 3.82
CA ALA A 84 41.22 3.79 4.06
C ALA A 84 40.43 3.54 2.77
N ASP A 85 40.74 4.28 1.70
CA ASP A 85 40.12 4.11 0.38
C ASP A 85 40.46 2.73 -0.22
N LEU A 86 41.72 2.27 -0.09
CA LEU A 86 42.13 0.92 -0.49
C LEU A 86 41.40 -0.17 0.31
N GLN A 87 41.22 0.02 1.62
CA GLN A 87 40.48 -0.91 2.47
C GLN A 87 38.99 -0.97 2.10
N LEU A 88 38.40 0.18 1.74
CA LEU A 88 36.98 0.27 1.35
C LEU A 88 36.72 -0.42 0.00
N LEU A 89 37.64 -0.26 -0.96
CA LEU A 89 37.60 -0.99 -2.24
C LEU A 89 37.75 -2.51 -2.05
N LEU A 90 38.62 -2.94 -1.14
CA LEU A 90 38.78 -4.36 -0.81
C LEU A 90 37.48 -4.91 -0.18
N ASN A 91 36.90 -4.22 0.79
CA ASN A 91 35.62 -4.62 1.40
C ASN A 91 34.46 -4.64 0.38
N PHE A 92 34.43 -3.69 -0.55
CA PHE A 92 33.44 -3.66 -1.62
C PHE A 92 33.57 -4.86 -2.56
N SER A 93 34.78 -5.23 -2.98
CA SER A 93 34.99 -6.41 -3.84
C SER A 93 34.65 -7.73 -3.12
N LEU A 94 35.00 -7.86 -1.84
CA LEU A 94 34.66 -9.02 -1.02
C LEU A 94 33.15 -9.19 -0.83
N THR A 95 32.43 -8.10 -0.57
CA THR A 95 30.96 -8.14 -0.44
C THR A 95 30.27 -8.48 -1.76
N GLN A 96 30.75 -7.94 -2.88
CA GLN A 96 30.25 -8.34 -4.20
C GLN A 96 30.50 -9.83 -4.47
N LEU A 97 31.68 -10.35 -4.15
CA LEU A 97 31.99 -11.77 -4.34
C LEU A 97 31.09 -12.68 -3.51
N TYR A 98 30.85 -12.35 -2.24
CA TYR A 98 29.93 -13.07 -1.36
C TYR A 98 28.50 -13.10 -1.92
N ILE A 99 27.96 -11.94 -2.31
CA ILE A 99 26.63 -11.83 -2.93
C ILE A 99 26.56 -12.66 -4.22
N THR A 100 27.62 -12.67 -5.02
CA THR A 100 27.67 -13.42 -6.28
C THR A 100 27.70 -14.93 -6.05
N GLN A 101 28.40 -15.40 -5.01
CA GLN A 101 28.37 -16.81 -4.59
C GLN A 101 26.98 -17.22 -4.13
N GLU A 102 26.34 -16.45 -3.24
CA GLU A 102 24.97 -16.74 -2.79
C GLU A 102 23.97 -16.82 -3.94
N ARG A 103 24.09 -15.96 -4.96
CA ARG A 103 23.23 -15.99 -6.15
C ARG A 103 23.42 -17.29 -6.93
N LYS A 104 24.67 -17.72 -7.14
CA LYS A 104 24.98 -18.98 -7.84
C LYS A 104 24.50 -20.20 -7.07
N GLU A 105 24.62 -20.18 -5.73
CA GLU A 105 24.14 -21.26 -4.88
C GLU A 105 22.60 -21.34 -4.87
N ARG A 106 21.90 -20.20 -4.83
CA ARG A 106 20.44 -20.16 -4.97
C ARG A 106 19.98 -20.65 -6.36
N GLU A 107 20.72 -20.31 -7.42
CA GLU A 107 20.45 -20.80 -8.78
C GLU A 107 20.70 -22.32 -8.90
N ALA A 108 21.74 -22.85 -8.25
CA ALA A 108 22.01 -24.29 -8.17
C ALA A 108 20.94 -25.05 -7.36
N GLN A 109 20.54 -24.52 -6.20
CA GLN A 109 19.44 -25.07 -5.40
C GLN A 109 18.10 -25.02 -6.13
N ALA A 110 17.84 -23.96 -6.92
CA ALA A 110 16.65 -23.87 -7.75
C ALA A 110 16.67 -24.89 -8.91
N ALA A 111 17.85 -25.22 -9.44
CA ALA A 111 18.02 -26.30 -10.41
C ALA A 111 17.80 -27.68 -9.79
N GLU A 112 18.20 -27.89 -8.54
CA GLU A 112 17.92 -29.13 -7.77
C GLU A 112 16.44 -29.24 -7.35
N GLY A 113 15.75 -28.10 -7.16
CA GLY A 113 14.35 -28.05 -6.74
C GLY A 113 13.33 -28.55 -7.77
N GLY A 114 13.72 -28.92 -8.99
CA GLY A 114 12.82 -29.51 -9.98
C GLY A 114 11.74 -28.57 -10.54
N TRP A 115 11.83 -27.26 -10.30
CA TRP A 115 10.93 -26.27 -10.90
C TRP A 115 11.55 -25.74 -12.19
N THR A 116 11.09 -26.24 -13.33
CA THR A 116 11.47 -25.69 -14.62
C THR A 116 10.76 -24.35 -14.84
N VAL A 117 11.53 -23.31 -15.16
CA VAL A 117 10.98 -22.02 -15.61
C VAL A 117 10.28 -22.26 -16.95
N VAL A 118 8.96 -22.05 -16.97
CA VAL A 118 8.14 -22.24 -18.17
C VAL A 118 8.46 -21.14 -19.18
N VAL A 119 9.40 -21.43 -20.07
CA VAL A 119 9.66 -20.61 -21.26
C VAL A 119 8.61 -20.95 -22.32
N HIS A 120 7.68 -20.05 -22.56
CA HIS A 120 6.70 -20.20 -23.62
C HIS A 120 7.35 -19.87 -24.96
N TYR A 121 7.65 -20.90 -25.76
CA TYR A 121 8.00 -20.74 -27.16
C TYR A 121 6.78 -20.18 -27.91
N LYS A 122 6.84 -18.91 -28.31
CA LYS A 122 5.86 -18.33 -29.23
C LYS A 122 6.04 -19.00 -30.59
N GLY A 123 5.06 -19.81 -31.02
CA GLY A 123 5.01 -20.32 -32.40
C GLY A 123 4.59 -21.78 -32.62
N ARG A 124 4.29 -22.57 -31.58
CA ARG A 124 3.80 -23.96 -31.79
C ARG A 124 2.31 -23.97 -32.14
N LYS A 125 1.98 -24.25 -33.41
CA LYS A 125 0.59 -24.53 -33.84
C LYS A 125 0.11 -25.82 -33.15
N LYS A 126 -1.01 -25.75 -32.43
CA LYS A 126 -1.65 -26.94 -31.86
C LYS A 126 -2.43 -27.68 -32.95
N THR A 127 -1.79 -28.73 -33.48
CA THR A 127 -2.32 -30.07 -33.80
C THR A 127 -3.79 -30.18 -34.24
N THR A 128 -4.00 -30.17 -35.56
CA THR A 128 -5.03 -31.00 -36.22
C THR A 128 -4.33 -32.31 -36.61
N ASP A 129 -4.82 -33.44 -36.11
CA ASP A 129 -4.34 -34.77 -36.48
C ASP A 129 -4.97 -35.19 -37.81
N SER A 130 -4.15 -35.63 -38.77
CA SER A 130 -4.54 -35.85 -40.18
C SER A 130 -5.35 -37.12 -40.41
N GLU A 131 -5.50 -37.99 -39.41
CA GLU A 131 -6.28 -39.24 -39.55
C GLU A 131 -7.64 -39.18 -38.85
N SER A 132 -7.79 -38.38 -37.80
CA SER A 132 -8.99 -38.42 -36.95
C SER A 132 -9.83 -37.15 -36.96
N GLY A 133 -9.41 -36.06 -37.62
CA GLY A 133 -10.23 -34.86 -37.86
C GLY A 133 -10.75 -34.11 -36.61
N ILE A 134 -10.46 -34.61 -35.40
CA ILE A 134 -10.94 -34.05 -34.15
C ILE A 134 -9.93 -33.02 -33.65
N THR A 135 -10.40 -31.78 -33.53
CA THR A 135 -9.62 -30.66 -33.01
C THR A 135 -9.32 -30.86 -31.52
N VAL A 136 -8.06 -31.13 -31.17
CA VAL A 136 -7.59 -31.29 -29.78
C VAL A 136 -7.53 -29.90 -29.10
N GLY A 137 -8.69 -29.33 -28.78
CA GLY A 137 -8.74 -28.02 -28.11
C GLY A 137 -10.11 -27.37 -27.93
N SER A 138 -11.19 -27.90 -28.51
CA SER A 138 -12.52 -27.31 -28.35
C SER A 138 -13.22 -27.90 -27.12
N VAL A 139 -12.99 -27.29 -25.95
CA VAL A 139 -13.87 -27.51 -24.78
C VAL A 139 -15.20 -26.83 -25.08
N ALA A 140 -16.30 -27.57 -25.01
CA ALA A 140 -17.65 -27.01 -25.20
C ALA A 140 -17.86 -25.81 -24.28
N GLN A 141 -18.33 -24.69 -24.84
CA GLN A 141 -18.46 -23.41 -24.14
C GLN A 141 -19.29 -23.52 -22.85
N ALA A 142 -20.35 -24.33 -22.87
CA ALA A 142 -21.18 -24.65 -21.71
C ALA A 142 -20.38 -25.28 -20.54
N ALA A 143 -19.45 -26.19 -20.85
CA ALA A 143 -18.62 -26.83 -19.83
C ALA A 143 -17.56 -25.87 -19.25
N VAL A 144 -17.15 -24.84 -19.99
CA VAL A 144 -16.27 -23.77 -19.48
C VAL A 144 -17.04 -22.85 -18.55
N GLU A 145 -18.25 -22.43 -18.93
CA GLU A 145 -19.10 -21.55 -18.13
C GLU A 145 -19.52 -22.21 -16.80
N GLU A 146 -19.83 -23.51 -16.81
CA GLU A 146 -20.14 -24.27 -15.59
C GLU A 146 -18.93 -24.37 -14.64
N LYS A 147 -17.72 -24.58 -15.18
CA LYS A 147 -16.48 -24.60 -14.39
C LYS A 147 -16.16 -23.21 -13.83
N MET A 148 -16.42 -22.14 -14.57
CA MET A 148 -16.19 -20.76 -14.14
C MET A 148 -17.16 -20.32 -13.05
N THR A 149 -18.44 -20.69 -13.14
CA THR A 149 -19.44 -20.40 -12.11
C THR A 149 -19.22 -21.19 -10.82
N LYS A 150 -18.86 -22.47 -10.92
CA LYS A 150 -18.44 -23.29 -9.76
C LYS A 150 -17.17 -22.73 -9.09
N LYS A 151 -16.17 -22.32 -9.88
CA LYS A 151 -14.94 -21.70 -9.38
C LYS A 151 -15.20 -20.31 -8.77
N LYS A 152 -16.12 -19.52 -9.32
CA LYS A 152 -16.53 -18.22 -8.76
C LYS A 152 -17.23 -18.39 -7.42
N LYS A 153 -18.16 -19.34 -7.30
CA LYS A 153 -18.81 -19.68 -6.03
C LYS A 153 -17.80 -20.14 -4.98
N LYS A 154 -16.92 -21.09 -5.33
CA LYS A 154 -15.85 -21.57 -4.41
C LYS A 154 -14.86 -20.47 -4.01
N LYS A 155 -14.48 -19.59 -4.95
CA LYS A 155 -13.58 -18.45 -4.67
C LYS A 155 -14.25 -17.38 -3.81
N MET A 156 -15.57 -17.19 -3.96
CA MET A 156 -16.38 -16.24 -3.18
C MET A 156 -16.76 -16.78 -1.80
N GLU A 157 -16.74 -18.10 -1.62
CA GLU A 157 -16.90 -18.77 -0.33
C GLU A 157 -15.60 -18.79 0.47
N VAL A 158 -14.46 -19.06 -0.19
CA VAL A 158 -13.13 -19.12 0.44
C VAL A 158 -12.56 -17.72 0.72
N VAL A 159 -12.75 -16.76 -0.19
CA VAL A 159 -12.45 -15.34 0.05
C VAL A 159 -13.75 -14.74 0.55
N GLY A 160 -13.95 -14.80 1.87
CA GLY A 160 -15.20 -14.49 2.55
C GLY A 160 -16.02 -13.40 1.83
N PHE A 161 -17.25 -13.78 1.46
CA PHE A 161 -18.25 -12.98 0.73
C PHE A 161 -18.39 -11.53 1.24
N ASP A 162 -18.00 -11.28 2.49
CA ASP A 162 -18.03 -9.98 3.15
C ASP A 162 -16.67 -9.49 3.68
N PHE A 163 -15.57 -9.73 2.97
CA PHE A 163 -14.24 -9.26 3.40
C PHE A 163 -14.18 -7.75 3.67
N TYR A 164 -15.00 -6.96 2.96
CA TYR A 164 -14.98 -5.51 3.09
C TYR A 164 -16.22 -4.97 3.80
N ARG A 165 -15.98 -4.21 4.89
CA ARG A 165 -17.05 -3.51 5.65
C ARG A 165 -17.84 -2.50 4.81
N PHE A 166 -17.29 -2.00 3.70
CA PHE A 166 -18.01 -1.13 2.77
C PHE A 166 -19.15 -1.86 2.06
N LYS A 167 -18.98 -3.16 1.77
CA LYS A 167 -19.98 -4.00 1.10
C LYS A 167 -21.24 -4.11 1.96
N LYS A 168 -21.07 -4.47 3.24
CA LYS A 168 -22.16 -4.51 4.23
C LYS A 168 -22.90 -3.18 4.39
N ARG A 169 -22.17 -2.06 4.26
CA ARG A 169 -22.74 -0.71 4.37
C ARG A 169 -23.56 -0.32 3.13
N GLU A 170 -23.13 -0.76 1.95
CA GLU A 170 -23.87 -0.61 0.70
C GLU A 170 -25.12 -1.50 0.68
N ASP A 171 -24.99 -2.76 1.11
CA ASP A 171 -26.11 -3.71 1.17
C ASP A 171 -27.20 -3.22 2.13
N ARG A 172 -26.80 -2.72 3.31
CA ARG A 172 -27.73 -2.08 4.25
C ARG A 172 -28.38 -0.83 3.66
N ARG A 173 -27.66 0.01 2.93
CA ARG A 173 -28.22 1.19 2.27
C ARG A 173 -29.22 0.82 1.18
N ASN A 174 -28.90 -0.20 0.38
CA ASN A 174 -29.78 -0.73 -0.65
C ASN A 174 -31.07 -1.29 -0.04
N GLU A 175 -30.96 -2.03 1.07
CA GLU A 175 -32.12 -2.53 1.81
C GLU A 175 -32.99 -1.37 2.32
N ILE A 176 -32.39 -0.39 3.01
CA ILE A 176 -33.11 0.80 3.50
C ILE A 176 -33.80 1.52 2.34
N TRP A 177 -33.12 1.72 1.21
CA TRP A 177 -33.69 2.35 0.02
C TRP A 177 -34.90 1.58 -0.52
N THR A 178 -34.80 0.25 -0.64
CA THR A 178 -35.94 -0.57 -1.09
C THR A 178 -37.11 -0.51 -0.10
N LEU A 179 -36.84 -0.48 1.20
CA LEU A 179 -37.87 -0.37 2.24
C LEU A 179 -38.53 1.01 2.25
N GLN A 180 -37.77 2.08 2.06
CA GLN A 180 -38.30 3.43 1.92
C GLN A 180 -39.21 3.54 0.70
N SER A 181 -38.79 3.03 -0.45
CA SER A 181 -39.61 3.01 -1.66
C SER A 181 -40.92 2.23 -1.45
N LYS A 182 -40.86 1.06 -0.79
CA LYS A 182 -42.05 0.28 -0.42
C LYS A 182 -42.96 1.01 0.56
N PHE A 183 -42.39 1.73 1.53
CA PHE A 183 -43.16 2.51 2.50
C PHE A 183 -43.88 3.69 1.84
N GLU A 184 -43.19 4.40 0.94
CA GLU A 184 -43.80 5.44 0.12
C GLU A 184 -44.89 4.89 -0.79
N GLN A 185 -44.66 3.75 -1.43
CA GLN A 185 -45.68 3.06 -2.22
C GLN A 185 -46.89 2.71 -1.37
N ARG A 186 -46.69 2.23 -0.13
CA ARG A 186 -47.77 1.90 0.81
C ARG A 186 -48.52 3.12 1.33
N ILE A 187 -47.83 4.25 1.51
CA ILE A 187 -48.45 5.55 1.79
C ILE A 187 -49.28 6.02 0.59
N LYS A 188 -48.72 5.93 -0.61
CA LYS A 188 -49.37 6.35 -1.87
C LYS A 188 -50.55 5.46 -2.24
N SER A 189 -50.48 4.15 -1.97
CA SER A 189 -51.56 3.19 -2.21
C SER A 189 -52.67 3.24 -1.17
N GLY A 190 -52.59 4.15 -0.19
CA GLY A 190 -53.65 4.41 0.79
C GLY A 190 -53.87 3.31 1.84
N HIS A 191 -53.20 2.17 1.73
CA HIS A 191 -53.51 0.96 2.50
C HIS A 191 -53.11 1.02 4.00
N SER A 192 -52.35 2.03 4.44
CA SER A 192 -52.06 2.25 5.88
C SER A 192 -52.42 3.64 6.41
N ARG A 193 -52.73 4.61 5.54
CA ARG A 193 -53.13 5.98 5.94
C ARG A 193 -54.65 6.15 6.05
N CYS A 194 -55.44 5.21 5.57
CA CYS A 194 -56.90 5.25 5.66
C CYS A 194 -57.48 4.67 6.98
N GLU A 195 -56.63 4.28 7.94
CA GLU A 195 -57.07 3.81 9.27
C GLU A 195 -56.44 4.60 10.43
N LEU A 196 -55.79 5.73 10.17
CA LEU A 196 -55.44 6.68 11.22
C LEU A 196 -56.57 7.69 11.34
N PRO A 197 -57.34 7.71 12.45
CA PRO A 197 -58.40 8.68 12.65
C PRO A 197 -57.79 10.08 12.59
N ALA A 198 -58.50 11.02 11.96
CA ALA A 198 -58.10 12.43 11.84
C ALA A 198 -57.91 13.16 13.19
N ALA A 199 -58.14 12.48 14.32
CA ALA A 199 -57.80 12.94 15.65
C ALA A 199 -56.40 12.44 16.04
N ARG A 200 -55.46 13.38 16.18
CA ARG A 200 -54.21 13.16 16.91
C ARG A 200 -54.54 12.54 18.27
N LYS A 201 -53.83 11.50 18.68
CA LYS A 201 -53.88 10.93 20.04
C LYS A 201 -53.23 11.88 21.06
N PHE A 202 -53.66 13.14 21.10
CA PHE A 202 -53.42 14.03 22.22
C PHE A 202 -54.63 13.91 23.14
N ARG A 203 -54.40 13.48 24.39
CA ARG A 203 -55.42 13.38 25.43
C ARG A 203 -55.05 14.32 26.57
N PRO A 204 -55.49 15.59 26.56
CA PRO A 204 -55.24 16.51 27.66
C PRO A 204 -56.46 16.55 28.57
N TYR A 205 -56.47 15.73 29.62
CA TYR A 205 -57.58 15.54 30.58
C TYR A 205 -58.93 15.18 29.95
#